data_AF-A0A482UQK1-F1
#
_entry.id   AF-A0A482UQK1-F1
#
_cell.length_a   1.000
_cell.length_b   1.000
_cell.length_c   1.000
_cell.angle_alpha   90.00
_cell.angle_beta   90.00
_cell.angle_gamma   90.00
#
_symmetry.space_group_name_H-M   'P 1'
#
loop_
_entity.id
_entity.type
_entity.pdbx_description
1 polymer ?
#
loop_
_entity_poly.entity_id
_entity_poly.type
_entity_poly.pdbx_seq_one_letter_code
_entity_poly.pdbx_strand_id
1 'polypeptide(L)'
;MSALTTTSTKRKVSYFYQPDIGLYYYGPGHPMKPHRIRMAHQLVLAYGLYRQMDMYKPRKATETQLKAFHTDEYVHFLKNINPESIKTNSSKFHLGRYMCLSPQISTTTGMKCSISAFSALSQAQLFYVTCTIIVICINLQLPCSSHAPNMHHKPYTMHHTPYYPLPGQDTDCPVFDGLYDFCSTYTGCSIDGAVKLNHGTCDVAINWAGGLHHAKKTEASGFCYINDIVLAILEL
;
A
#
# COMPACT_ATOMS: atom_id res chain seq x y z
N MET A 1 50.68 -5.10 -0.16
CA MET A 1 49.30 -4.58 -0.27
C MET A 1 48.43 -5.70 -0.81
N SER A 2 47.77 -6.47 0.06
CA SER A 2 46.85 -7.53 -0.36
C SER A 2 45.50 -6.89 -0.70
N ALA A 3 45.06 -7.04 -1.95
CA ALA A 3 43.72 -6.64 -2.35
C ALA A 3 42.69 -7.45 -1.53
N LEU A 4 41.86 -6.75 -0.75
CA LEU A 4 40.67 -7.33 -0.13
C LEU A 4 39.68 -7.67 -1.26
N THR A 5 39.68 -8.92 -1.70
CA THR A 5 38.63 -9.48 -2.54
C THR A 5 37.35 -9.55 -1.72
N THR A 6 36.49 -8.53 -1.84
CA THR A 6 35.13 -8.56 -1.32
C THR A 6 34.29 -9.51 -2.18
N THR A 7 34.28 -10.79 -1.81
CA THR A 7 33.29 -11.73 -2.34
C THR A 7 31.92 -11.29 -1.84
N SER A 8 31.15 -10.59 -2.67
CA SER A 8 29.75 -10.22 -2.36
C SER A 8 28.97 -11.51 -2.11
N THR A 9 28.61 -11.77 -0.85
CA THR A 9 27.78 -12.91 -0.48
C THR A 9 26.37 -12.69 -1.03
N LYS A 10 25.78 -13.76 -1.58
CA LYS A 10 24.40 -13.71 -2.08
C LYS A 10 23.46 -13.43 -0.89
N ARG A 11 22.73 -12.32 -0.97
CA ARG A 11 21.73 -11.93 0.04
C ARG A 11 20.56 -12.92 0.07
N LYS A 12 20.15 -13.32 1.28
CA LYS A 12 18.96 -14.12 1.55
C LYS A 12 17.71 -13.26 1.42
N VAL A 13 16.86 -13.59 0.46
CA VAL A 13 15.63 -12.84 0.17
C VAL A 13 14.42 -13.63 0.66
N SER A 14 13.56 -13.00 1.45
CA SER A 14 12.26 -13.53 1.87
C SER A 14 11.15 -12.77 1.18
N TYR A 15 10.22 -13.49 0.55
CA TYR A 15 9.10 -12.94 -0.22
C TYR A 15 7.77 -13.36 0.40
N PHE A 16 6.93 -12.39 0.74
CA PHE A 16 5.67 -12.59 1.43
C PHE A 16 4.50 -12.44 0.47
N TYR A 17 3.66 -13.47 0.38
CA TYR A 17 2.49 -13.45 -0.50
C TYR A 17 1.32 -14.24 0.08
N GLN A 18 0.15 -13.61 0.08
CA GLN A 18 -1.11 -14.23 0.43
C GLN A 18 -1.96 -14.42 -0.84
N PRO A 19 -2.45 -15.64 -1.15
CA PRO A 19 -3.19 -15.91 -2.39
C PRO A 19 -4.49 -15.12 -2.58
N ASP A 20 -5.14 -14.75 -1.48
CA ASP A 20 -6.43 -14.04 -1.47
C ASP A 20 -6.28 -12.51 -1.63
N ILE A 21 -5.07 -11.95 -1.48
CA ILE A 21 -4.86 -10.49 -1.49
C ILE A 21 -5.30 -9.82 -2.79
N GLY A 22 -5.26 -10.56 -3.90
CA GLY A 22 -5.70 -10.08 -5.21
C GLY A 22 -7.21 -10.15 -5.47
N LEU A 23 -7.99 -10.68 -4.52
CA LEU A 23 -9.43 -10.88 -4.65
C LEU A 23 -10.25 -9.72 -4.06
N TYR A 24 -9.64 -8.88 -3.20
CA TYR A 24 -10.31 -7.72 -2.63
C TYR A 24 -10.62 -6.67 -3.70
N TYR A 25 -11.80 -6.05 -3.58
CA TYR A 25 -12.34 -5.15 -4.58
C TYR A 25 -12.79 -3.83 -3.95
N TYR A 26 -12.06 -2.75 -4.25
CA TYR A 26 -12.36 -1.40 -3.74
C TYR A 26 -13.66 -0.80 -4.29
N GLY A 27 -14.27 -1.40 -5.31
CA GLY A 27 -15.50 -0.90 -5.91
C GLY A 27 -15.37 -0.51 -7.39
N PRO A 28 -16.50 -0.28 -8.05
CA PRO A 28 -16.56 0.12 -9.45
C PRO A 28 -15.90 1.48 -9.65
N GLY A 29 -15.17 1.65 -10.75
CA GLY A 29 -14.44 2.90 -11.06
C GLY A 29 -13.21 3.20 -10.19
N HIS A 30 -13.03 2.51 -9.05
CA HIS A 30 -11.93 2.83 -8.12
C HIS A 30 -10.55 2.47 -8.70
N PRO A 31 -9.54 3.37 -8.63
CA PRO A 31 -8.23 3.16 -9.27
C PRO A 31 -7.36 2.11 -8.57
N MET A 32 -7.47 1.95 -7.25
CA MET A 32 -6.75 0.89 -6.51
C MET A 32 -7.32 -0.49 -6.88
N LYS A 33 -6.48 -1.33 -7.49
CA LYS A 33 -6.80 -2.72 -7.84
C LYS A 33 -5.81 -3.69 -7.17
N PRO A 34 -6.16 -4.30 -6.01
CA PRO A 34 -5.31 -5.29 -5.34
C PRO A 34 -4.89 -6.47 -6.23
N HIS A 35 -5.67 -6.77 -7.27
CA HIS A 35 -5.33 -7.72 -8.33
C HIS A 35 -3.91 -7.55 -8.91
N ARG A 36 -3.37 -6.32 -8.93
CA ARG A 36 -1.98 -6.06 -9.38
C ARG A 36 -0.94 -6.89 -8.62
N ILE A 37 -1.17 -7.19 -7.35
CA ILE A 37 -0.27 -7.98 -6.50
C ILE A 37 -0.26 -9.44 -6.97
N ARG A 38 -1.43 -9.98 -7.33
CA ARG A 38 -1.56 -11.31 -7.93
C ARG A 38 -0.87 -11.38 -9.29
N MET A 39 -1.01 -10.36 -10.13
CA MET A 39 -0.30 -10.29 -11.41
C MET A 39 1.22 -10.30 -11.22
N ALA A 40 1.75 -9.46 -10.31
CA ALA A 40 3.17 -9.43 -9.99
C ALA A 40 3.67 -10.78 -9.45
N HIS A 41 2.88 -11.44 -8.61
CA HIS A 41 3.18 -12.79 -8.12
C HIS A 41 3.25 -13.83 -9.26
N GLN A 42 2.35 -13.78 -10.25
CA GLN A 42 2.41 -14.68 -11.40
C GLN A 42 3.68 -14.46 -12.24
N LEU A 43 4.14 -13.21 -12.38
CA LEU A 43 5.42 -12.93 -13.05
C LEU A 43 6.60 -13.54 -12.27
N VAL A 44 6.61 -13.40 -10.94
CA VAL A 44 7.62 -14.03 -10.08
C VAL A 44 7.72 -15.54 -10.31
N LEU A 45 6.57 -16.21 -10.47
CA LEU A 45 6.52 -17.64 -10.76
C LEU A 45 7.01 -17.95 -12.19
N ALA A 46 6.49 -17.23 -13.19
CA ALA A 46 6.80 -17.44 -14.60
C ALA A 46 8.29 -17.24 -14.93
N TYR A 47 8.94 -16.25 -14.29
CA TYR A 47 10.37 -16.00 -14.43
C TYR A 47 11.25 -16.91 -13.55
N GLY A 48 10.66 -17.81 -12.76
CA GLY A 48 11.42 -18.71 -11.88
C GLY A 48 12.11 -18.02 -10.71
N LEU A 49 11.74 -16.77 -10.39
CA LEU A 49 12.37 -15.96 -9.33
C LEU A 49 12.14 -16.57 -7.94
N TYR A 50 11.04 -17.30 -7.76
CA TYR A 50 10.75 -18.05 -6.54
C TYR A 50 11.85 -19.07 -6.17
N ARG A 51 12.68 -19.50 -7.12
CA ARG A 51 13.81 -20.41 -6.87
C ARG A 51 14.99 -19.70 -6.21
N GLN A 52 14.97 -18.38 -6.17
CA GLN A 52 16.06 -17.53 -5.66
C GLN A 52 15.73 -16.88 -4.32
N MET A 53 14.55 -17.13 -3.77
CA MET A 53 14.04 -16.51 -2.55
C MET A 53 13.15 -17.47 -1.76
N ASP A 54 13.09 -17.27 -0.46
CA ASP A 54 12.22 -18.04 0.42
C ASP A 54 10.81 -17.44 0.39
N MET A 55 9.82 -18.22 -0.03
CA MET A 55 8.43 -17.78 -0.08
C MET A 55 7.70 -18.08 1.23
N TYR A 56 7.03 -17.07 1.78
CA TYR A 56 6.24 -17.17 3.00
C TYR A 56 4.79 -16.80 2.75
N LYS A 57 3.92 -17.54 3.43
CA LYS A 57 2.51 -17.22 3.61
C LYS A 57 2.33 -16.63 5.02
N PRO A 58 2.37 -15.30 5.17
CA PRO A 58 2.36 -14.69 6.49
C PRO A 58 1.02 -14.78 7.18
N ARG A 59 1.06 -14.53 8.49
CA ARG A 59 -0.12 -14.47 9.34
C ARG A 59 -0.84 -13.15 9.11
N LYS A 60 -2.14 -13.09 9.38
CA LYS A 60 -2.84 -11.81 9.52
C LYS A 60 -2.32 -11.11 10.79
N ALA A 61 -2.09 -9.80 10.72
CA ALA A 61 -1.74 -8.99 11.87
C ALA A 61 -2.86 -9.04 12.92
N THR A 62 -2.48 -9.19 14.19
CA THR A 62 -3.43 -9.19 15.31
C THR A 62 -3.92 -7.78 15.60
N GLU A 63 -5.07 -7.68 16.27
CA GLU A 63 -5.61 -6.39 16.69
C GLU A 63 -4.60 -5.61 17.57
N THR A 64 -3.90 -6.30 18.47
CA THR A 64 -2.82 -5.72 19.29
C THR A 64 -1.71 -5.12 18.45
N GLN A 65 -1.31 -5.81 17.36
CA GLN A 65 -0.29 -5.30 16.44
C GLN A 65 -0.76 -4.05 15.71
N LEU A 66 -2.01 -4.01 15.24
CA LEU A 66 -2.56 -2.81 14.58
C LEU A 66 -2.63 -1.61 15.53
N LYS A 67 -2.99 -1.87 16.79
CA LYS A 67 -3.10 -0.86 17.86
C LYS A 67 -1.75 -0.31 18.36
N ALA A 68 -0.62 -0.91 17.96
CA ALA A 68 0.69 -0.37 18.31
C ALA A 68 0.90 1.05 17.73
N PHE A 69 0.26 1.37 16.61
CA PHE A 69 0.23 2.72 16.05
C PHE A 69 -1.17 3.34 16.05
N HIS A 70 -2.17 2.59 15.59
CA HIS A 70 -3.54 3.10 15.43
C HIS A 70 -4.31 3.12 16.76
N THR A 71 -5.31 4.00 16.90
CA THR A 71 -6.10 3.99 18.14
C THR A 71 -7.07 2.82 18.20
N ASP A 72 -7.40 2.42 19.43
CA ASP A 72 -8.35 1.34 19.70
C ASP A 72 -9.69 1.56 19.02
N GLU A 73 -10.20 2.79 19.07
CA GLU A 73 -11.48 3.14 18.46
C GLU A 73 -11.43 2.99 16.93
N TYR A 74 -10.30 3.35 16.30
CA TYR A 74 -10.15 3.27 14.85
C TYR A 74 -10.02 1.82 14.38
N VAL A 75 -9.21 1.01 15.06
CA VAL A 75 -9.09 -0.42 14.73
C VAL A 75 -10.42 -1.15 14.96
N HIS A 76 -11.12 -0.82 16.05
CA HIS A 76 -12.45 -1.35 16.33
C HIS A 76 -13.47 -0.92 15.27
N PHE A 77 -13.42 0.33 14.81
CA PHE A 77 -14.24 0.81 13.70
C PHE A 77 -13.99 -0.01 12.42
N LEU A 78 -12.73 -0.17 11.99
CA LEU A 78 -12.39 -0.94 10.79
C LEU A 78 -12.81 -2.41 10.89
N LYS A 79 -12.77 -2.99 12.08
CA LYS A 79 -13.17 -4.39 12.32
C LYS A 79 -14.66 -4.62 12.16
N ASN A 80 -15.49 -3.64 12.52
CA ASN A 80 -16.94 -3.78 12.55
C ASN A 80 -17.64 -3.16 11.34
N ILE A 81 -16.96 -2.28 10.59
CA ILE A 81 -17.54 -1.64 9.42
C ILE A 81 -17.70 -2.64 8.26
N ASN A 82 -18.87 -2.63 7.64
CA ASN A 82 -19.19 -3.40 6.44
C ASN A 82 -20.18 -2.62 5.54
N PRO A 83 -20.35 -2.98 4.26
CA PRO A 83 -21.22 -2.23 3.34
C PRO A 83 -22.68 -2.09 3.81
N GLU A 84 -23.24 -3.08 4.51
CA GLU A 84 -24.59 -3.00 5.07
C GLU A 84 -24.68 -2.03 6.25
N SER A 85 -23.68 -2.01 7.11
CA SER A 85 -23.63 -1.13 8.29
C SER A 85 -23.59 0.35 7.93
N ILE A 86 -23.08 0.71 6.73
CA ILE A 86 -23.06 2.09 6.24
C ILE A 86 -24.47 2.62 5.99
N LYS A 87 -25.35 1.77 5.42
CA LYS A 87 -26.74 2.13 5.11
C LYS A 87 -27.55 2.41 6.38
N THR A 88 -27.24 1.71 7.46
CA THR A 88 -27.97 1.81 8.74
C THR A 88 -27.39 2.86 9.68
N ASN A 89 -26.08 3.12 9.65
CA ASN A 89 -25.39 3.91 10.66
C ASN A 89 -24.71 5.19 10.14
N SER A 90 -25.18 5.77 9.02
CA SER A 90 -24.59 6.97 8.41
C SER A 90 -24.49 8.18 9.38
N SER A 91 -25.29 8.19 10.46
CA SER A 91 -25.27 9.20 11.53
C SER A 91 -24.60 8.76 12.84
N LYS A 92 -24.35 7.46 13.07
CA LYS A 92 -23.83 6.92 14.34
C LYS A 92 -22.32 6.79 14.38
N PHE A 93 -21.71 6.40 13.27
CA PHE A 93 -20.26 6.47 13.11
C PHE A 93 -19.97 7.78 12.39
N HIS A 94 -19.14 8.65 12.96
CA HIS A 94 -18.64 9.83 12.26
C HIS A 94 -17.72 9.33 11.12
N LEU A 95 -18.31 8.82 10.03
CA LEU A 95 -17.57 8.19 8.94
C LEU A 95 -16.54 9.17 8.38
N GLY A 96 -16.90 10.46 8.29
CA GLY A 96 -15.99 11.54 7.90
C GLY A 96 -14.83 11.82 8.86
N ARG A 97 -14.84 11.29 10.08
CA ARG A 97 -13.70 11.35 11.02
C ARG A 97 -12.66 10.28 10.73
N TYR A 98 -13.08 9.13 10.20
CA TYR A 98 -12.23 7.96 9.99
C TYR A 98 -11.93 7.69 8.51
N MET A 99 -12.78 8.17 7.60
CA MET A 99 -12.66 8.05 6.16
C MET A 99 -12.57 9.46 5.59
N CYS A 100 -11.49 9.77 4.87
CA CYS A 100 -11.34 11.05 4.20
C CYS A 100 -12.49 11.24 3.21
N LEU A 101 -13.47 12.08 3.56
CA LEU A 101 -14.49 12.53 2.62
C LEU A 101 -13.85 13.62 1.77
N SER A 102 -13.77 13.39 0.46
CA SER A 102 -13.31 14.42 -0.47
C SER A 102 -14.17 15.67 -0.27
N PRO A 103 -13.60 16.88 -0.06
CA PRO A 103 -14.39 18.08 -0.17
C PRO A 103 -14.93 18.15 -1.60
N GLN A 104 -16.25 18.27 -1.76
CA GLN A 104 -16.83 18.68 -3.03
C GLN A 104 -16.08 19.96 -3.45
N ILE A 105 -15.45 19.94 -4.63
CA ILE A 105 -14.71 21.08 -5.16
C ILE A 105 -15.72 22.21 -5.37
N SER A 106 -15.91 23.06 -4.35
CA SER A 106 -16.49 24.37 -4.54
C SER A 106 -15.36 25.28 -5.03
N THR A 107 -15.47 25.67 -6.29
CA THR A 107 -14.61 26.65 -6.92
C THR A 107 -14.81 28.00 -6.24
N THR A 108 -14.04 28.34 -5.22
CA THR A 108 -13.81 29.75 -4.85
C THR A 108 -12.56 29.90 -3.98
N THR A 109 -11.54 30.52 -4.58
CA THR A 109 -10.57 31.45 -3.98
C THR A 109 -9.81 31.03 -2.72
N GLY A 110 -8.57 30.59 -2.94
CA GLY A 110 -7.39 31.27 -2.39
C GLY A 110 -7.15 31.18 -0.88
N MET A 111 -6.43 30.14 -0.44
CA MET A 111 -5.55 30.23 0.71
C MET A 111 -4.20 29.58 0.38
N LYS A 112 -3.17 30.42 0.28
CA LYS A 112 -1.78 30.01 0.15
C LYS A 112 -1.33 29.45 1.51
N CYS A 113 -1.07 28.15 1.59
CA CYS A 113 -0.30 27.59 2.68
C CYS A 113 1.18 27.57 2.24
N SER A 114 2.04 28.24 3.01
CA SER A 114 3.44 28.46 2.69
C SER A 114 4.21 27.14 2.74
N ILE A 115 4.68 26.68 1.58
CA ILE A 115 5.59 25.53 1.45
C ILE A 115 7.01 26.09 1.35
N SER A 116 7.85 25.78 2.34
CA SER A 116 9.30 25.91 2.24
C SER A 116 9.96 24.57 2.57
N ALA A 117 9.96 23.66 1.61
CA ALA A 117 11.00 22.64 1.34
C ALA A 117 10.45 21.64 0.31
N PHE A 118 11.31 21.17 -0.58
CA PHE A 118 11.04 20.32 -1.76
C PHE A 118 10.59 21.08 -3.01
N SER A 119 11.55 21.79 -3.60
CA SER A 119 11.55 22.10 -5.01
C SER A 119 11.93 20.86 -5.83
N ALA A 120 11.33 20.80 -7.02
CA ALA A 120 11.59 19.88 -8.13
C ALA A 120 11.03 18.46 -8.00
N LEU A 121 9.83 18.25 -8.57
CA LEU A 121 9.69 17.43 -9.78
C LEU A 121 8.31 17.67 -10.38
N SER A 122 8.30 18.30 -11.55
CA SER A 122 7.13 18.46 -12.40
C SER A 122 6.79 17.16 -13.11
N GLN A 123 5.48 16.95 -13.28
CA GLN A 123 4.81 16.05 -14.22
C GLN A 123 4.55 14.62 -13.74
N ALA A 124 3.33 14.49 -13.23
CA ALA A 124 2.51 13.29 -13.18
C ALA A 124 2.64 12.44 -14.45
N GLN A 125 3.34 11.29 -14.35
CA GLN A 125 3.00 10.04 -15.03
C GLN A 125 3.78 8.80 -14.53
N LEU A 126 4.48 8.90 -13.39
CA LEU A 126 5.16 7.76 -12.72
C LEU A 126 4.42 7.21 -11.49
N PHE A 127 3.13 7.51 -11.31
CA PHE A 127 2.40 7.19 -10.07
C PHE A 127 2.03 5.71 -9.87
N TYR A 128 2.36 4.80 -10.79
CA TYR A 128 1.99 3.38 -10.68
C TYR A 128 3.16 2.38 -10.63
N VAL A 129 4.42 2.82 -10.75
CA VAL A 129 5.57 1.91 -10.77
C VAL A 129 6.64 2.24 -9.71
N THR A 130 6.57 3.39 -9.04
CA THR A 130 7.59 3.80 -8.04
C THR A 130 7.21 3.55 -6.57
N CYS A 131 5.95 3.26 -6.24
CA CYS A 131 5.58 2.94 -4.84
C CYS A 131 5.78 1.47 -4.44
N THR A 132 6.23 0.60 -5.35
CA THR A 132 6.43 -0.84 -5.10
C THR A 132 7.91 -1.21 -4.96
N ILE A 133 8.75 -0.30 -4.46
CA ILE A 133 10.09 -0.61 -3.96
C ILE A 133 10.30 0.19 -2.67
N ILE A 134 9.58 -0.19 -1.61
CA ILE A 134 10.17 -0.08 -0.27
C ILE A 134 10.97 -1.38 -0.09
N VAL A 135 12.08 -1.45 -0.83
CA VAL A 135 13.25 -2.08 -0.24
C VAL A 135 13.56 -1.17 0.94
N ILE A 136 13.51 -1.71 2.16
CA ILE A 136 14.19 -1.09 3.30
C ILE A 136 15.69 -1.12 2.95
N CYS A 137 16.08 -0.21 2.07
CA CYS A 137 17.44 0.07 1.66
C CYS A 137 17.91 1.13 2.65
N ILE A 138 18.20 0.72 3.88
CA ILE A 138 18.89 1.58 4.83
C ILE A 138 20.37 1.77 4.41
N ASN A 139 20.89 1.16 3.32
CA ASN A 139 22.31 1.35 2.99
C ASN A 139 22.81 1.09 1.56
N LEU A 140 22.02 1.32 0.49
CA LEU A 140 22.57 1.18 -0.86
C LEU A 140 22.14 2.33 -1.79
N GLN A 141 23.00 3.34 -1.93
CA GLN A 141 23.04 4.21 -3.12
C GLN A 141 23.22 3.32 -4.36
N LEU A 142 22.19 3.21 -5.20
CA LEU A 142 22.34 2.71 -6.56
C LEU A 142 22.18 3.87 -7.55
N PRO A 143 23.11 4.05 -8.51
CA PRO A 143 23.02 5.10 -9.52
C PRO A 143 21.94 4.75 -10.55
N CYS A 144 21.03 5.69 -10.79
CA CYS A 144 19.98 5.59 -11.79
C CYS A 144 20.59 5.77 -13.19
N SER A 145 20.59 4.74 -14.02
CA SER A 145 20.97 4.84 -15.43
C SER A 145 19.73 5.23 -16.25
N SER A 146 19.73 6.45 -16.74
CA SER A 146 18.78 6.96 -17.72
C SER A 146 19.05 6.28 -19.06
N HIS A 147 18.13 5.46 -19.58
CA HIS A 147 17.89 5.23 -21.02
C HIS A 147 16.66 4.32 -21.14
N ALA A 148 15.49 4.91 -21.42
CA ALA A 148 14.27 4.19 -21.79
C ALA A 148 14.00 4.42 -23.29
N PRO A 149 13.61 3.39 -24.07
CA PRO A 149 13.33 3.55 -25.49
C PRO A 149 11.96 4.22 -25.72
N ASN A 150 11.91 5.11 -26.71
CA ASN A 150 10.70 5.81 -27.16
C ASN A 150 9.66 4.82 -27.70
N MET A 151 8.48 4.78 -27.08
CA MET A 151 7.33 4.03 -27.60
C MET A 151 6.27 5.04 -28.05
N HIS A 152 5.98 5.05 -29.36
CA HIS A 152 4.99 5.93 -29.95
C HIS A 152 3.58 5.64 -29.40
N HIS A 153 2.99 6.63 -28.74
CA HIS A 153 1.60 6.59 -28.26
C HIS A 153 0.62 6.58 -29.44
N LYS A 154 -0.26 5.58 -29.52
CA LYS A 154 -1.53 5.70 -30.23
C LYS A 154 -2.60 6.19 -29.24
N PRO A 155 -3.46 7.15 -29.62
CA PRO A 155 -4.53 7.62 -28.75
C PRO A 155 -5.58 6.52 -28.58
N TYR A 156 -5.77 6.07 -27.35
CA TYR A 156 -6.89 5.20 -26.97
C TYR A 156 -8.07 6.09 -26.59
N THR A 157 -9.13 6.10 -27.41
CA THR A 157 -10.38 6.78 -27.08
C THR A 157 -11.12 5.97 -26.01
N MET A 158 -11.15 6.52 -24.79
CA MET A 158 -11.89 5.97 -23.66
C MET A 158 -13.39 6.23 -23.86
N HIS A 159 -14.18 5.18 -24.05
CA HIS A 159 -15.64 5.29 -24.00
C HIS A 159 -16.06 5.53 -22.54
N HIS A 160 -16.42 6.77 -22.21
CA HIS A 160 -16.97 7.13 -20.90
C HIS A 160 -18.36 6.48 -20.73
N THR A 161 -18.46 5.45 -19.90
CA THR A 161 -19.73 5.09 -19.27
C THR A 161 -19.96 6.04 -18.09
N PRO A 162 -21.10 6.74 -17.99
CA PRO A 162 -21.36 7.64 -16.87
C PRO A 162 -21.47 6.83 -15.57
N TYR A 163 -20.53 7.07 -14.66
CA TYR A 163 -20.52 6.52 -13.30
C TYR A 163 -21.40 7.42 -12.43
N TYR A 164 -22.52 6.91 -11.94
CA TYR A 164 -23.34 7.56 -10.92
C TYR A 164 -22.97 6.94 -9.56
N PRO A 165 -22.27 7.65 -8.66
CA PRO A 165 -22.06 7.19 -7.30
C PRO A 165 -23.39 7.10 -6.55
N LEU A 166 -23.55 6.07 -5.71
CA LEU A 166 -24.63 6.06 -4.74
C LEU A 166 -24.44 7.24 -3.76
N PRO A 167 -25.52 7.90 -3.30
CA PRO A 167 -25.41 9.03 -2.39
C PRO A 167 -24.67 8.63 -1.11
N GLY A 168 -23.57 9.34 -0.80
CA GLY A 168 -22.74 9.12 0.41
C GLY A 168 -21.42 8.37 0.20
N GLN A 169 -21.00 8.13 -1.05
CA GLN A 169 -19.86 7.26 -1.39
C GLN A 169 -18.66 7.98 -2.05
N ASP A 170 -18.55 9.31 -1.92
CA ASP A 170 -17.45 10.11 -2.51
C ASP A 170 -16.18 10.13 -1.62
N THR A 171 -15.78 8.98 -1.09
CA THR A 171 -14.50 8.83 -0.38
C THR A 171 -13.49 8.09 -1.23
N ASP A 172 -12.24 8.52 -1.15
CA ASP A 172 -11.10 7.78 -1.70
C ASP A 172 -10.83 6.49 -0.92
N CYS A 173 -11.45 6.30 0.25
CA CYS A 173 -11.29 5.13 1.09
C CYS A 173 -12.65 4.40 1.24
N PRO A 174 -13.14 3.71 0.21
CA PRO A 174 -14.43 3.04 0.25
C PRO A 174 -14.43 1.83 1.18
N VAL A 175 -15.50 1.64 1.93
CA VAL A 175 -15.74 0.38 2.65
C VAL A 175 -16.15 -0.69 1.65
N PHE A 176 -15.50 -1.84 1.71
CA PHE A 176 -15.79 -3.02 0.89
C PHE A 176 -15.75 -4.29 1.73
N ASP A 177 -16.29 -5.38 1.18
CA ASP A 177 -16.32 -6.68 1.85
C ASP A 177 -14.91 -7.21 2.13
N GLY A 178 -14.66 -7.57 3.39
CA GLY A 178 -13.34 -8.04 3.83
C GLY A 178 -12.30 -6.93 4.01
N LEU A 179 -12.70 -5.66 4.16
CA LEU A 179 -11.78 -4.53 4.40
C LEU A 179 -10.79 -4.80 5.55
N TYR A 180 -11.28 -5.24 6.71
CA TYR A 180 -10.41 -5.54 7.85
C TYR A 180 -9.42 -6.66 7.54
N ASP A 181 -9.89 -7.70 6.86
CA ASP A 181 -9.05 -8.84 6.46
C ASP A 181 -7.97 -8.43 5.47
N PHE A 182 -8.28 -7.55 4.51
CA PHE A 182 -7.31 -6.95 3.63
C PHE A 182 -6.23 -6.21 4.43
N CYS A 183 -6.66 -5.35 5.37
CA CYS A 183 -5.79 -4.56 6.25
C CYS A 183 -4.86 -5.43 7.08
N SER A 184 -5.39 -6.43 7.77
CA SER A 184 -4.61 -7.33 8.59
C SER A 184 -3.65 -8.19 7.76
N THR A 185 -4.02 -8.55 6.53
CA THR A 185 -3.20 -9.40 5.67
C THR A 185 -1.94 -8.67 5.22
N TYR A 186 -2.06 -7.50 4.57
CA TYR A 186 -0.87 -6.80 4.08
C TYR A 186 0.01 -6.30 5.24
N THR A 187 -0.60 -5.96 6.38
CA THR A 187 0.14 -5.53 7.58
C THR A 187 0.92 -6.68 8.19
N GLY A 188 0.32 -7.86 8.28
CA GLY A 188 0.98 -9.05 8.80
C GLY A 188 2.21 -9.44 7.97
N CYS A 189 2.14 -9.30 6.64
CA CYS A 189 3.30 -9.47 5.77
C CYS A 189 4.45 -8.52 6.14
N SER A 190 4.16 -7.23 6.39
CA SER A 190 5.19 -6.24 6.71
C SER A 190 5.83 -6.48 8.08
N ILE A 191 5.04 -6.83 9.10
CA ILE A 191 5.53 -7.15 10.44
C ILE A 191 6.36 -8.45 10.43
N ASP A 192 5.85 -9.52 9.82
CA ASP A 192 6.62 -10.78 9.72
C ASP A 192 7.94 -10.55 8.94
N GLY A 193 7.95 -9.64 7.96
CA GLY A 193 9.16 -9.18 7.28
C GLY A 193 10.17 -8.50 8.20
N ALA A 194 9.71 -7.56 9.05
CA ALA A 194 10.54 -6.90 10.05
C ALA A 194 11.10 -7.91 11.07
N VAL A 195 10.29 -8.83 11.58
CA VAL A 195 10.73 -9.91 12.49
C VAL A 195 11.85 -10.73 11.86
N LYS A 196 11.73 -11.08 10.56
CA LYS A 196 12.78 -11.86 9.87
C LYS A 196 14.09 -11.10 9.73
N LEU A 197 14.03 -9.78 9.51
CA LEU A 197 15.20 -8.89 9.48
C LEU A 197 15.86 -8.82 10.87
N ASN A 198 15.08 -8.60 11.93
CA ASN A 198 15.59 -8.54 13.31
C ASN A 198 16.27 -9.82 13.76
N HIS A 199 15.73 -10.97 13.37
CA HIS A 199 16.31 -12.27 13.70
C HIS A 199 17.48 -12.67 12.79
N GLY A 200 17.90 -11.82 11.83
CA GLY A 200 18.97 -12.14 10.88
C GLY A 200 18.66 -13.34 9.98
N THR A 201 17.38 -13.70 9.83
CA THR A 201 16.95 -14.85 9.01
C THR A 201 16.84 -14.51 7.53
N CYS A 202 16.77 -13.22 7.19
CA CYS A 202 16.90 -12.72 5.83
C CYS A 202 17.67 -11.40 5.80
N ASP A 203 18.31 -11.12 4.67
CA ASP A 203 18.95 -9.82 4.39
C ASP A 203 17.98 -8.85 3.71
N VAL A 204 16.96 -9.39 3.04
CA VAL A 204 15.94 -8.62 2.31
C VAL A 204 14.57 -9.26 2.53
N ALA A 205 13.58 -8.47 2.94
CA ALA A 205 12.18 -8.85 3.03
C ALA A 205 11.36 -8.10 1.96
N ILE A 206 10.51 -8.82 1.22
CA ILE A 206 9.69 -8.25 0.13
C ILE A 206 8.21 -8.51 0.41
N ASN A 207 7.44 -7.43 0.55
CA ASN A 207 5.98 -7.46 0.64
C ASN A 207 5.37 -6.47 -0.37
N TRP A 208 4.84 -6.97 -1.49
CA TRP A 208 4.19 -6.13 -2.50
C TRP A 208 2.73 -5.77 -2.19
N ALA A 209 2.15 -6.36 -1.15
CA ALA A 209 0.82 -5.99 -0.70
C ALA A 209 0.81 -4.75 0.20
N GLY A 210 1.92 -4.50 0.90
CA GLY A 210 2.09 -3.38 1.82
C GLY A 210 2.52 -2.08 1.14
N GLY A 211 3.10 -1.18 1.92
CA GLY A 211 3.53 0.14 1.46
C GLY A 211 2.41 1.19 1.52
N LEU A 212 1.41 0.99 2.39
CA LEU A 212 0.22 1.84 2.49
C LEU A 212 0.49 3.05 3.39
N HIS A 213 1.31 3.97 2.87
CA HIS A 213 1.91 5.06 3.62
C HIS A 213 1.02 6.27 3.96
N HIS A 214 -0.17 6.38 3.37
CA HIS A 214 -1.03 7.55 3.58
C HIS A 214 -1.91 7.43 4.84
N ALA A 215 -2.08 6.22 5.38
CA ALA A 215 -2.87 5.97 6.58
C ALA A 215 -2.30 6.71 7.79
N LYS A 216 -3.17 7.37 8.54
CA LYS A 216 -2.82 8.13 9.75
C LYS A 216 -3.23 7.35 11.00
N LYS A 217 -2.90 7.90 12.17
CA LYS A 217 -3.18 7.27 13.47
C LYS A 217 -4.67 6.94 13.68
N THR A 218 -5.56 7.83 13.25
CA THR A 218 -7.02 7.75 13.49
C THR A 218 -7.86 7.90 12.22
N GLU A 219 -7.27 7.87 11.03
CA GLU A 219 -8.00 8.11 9.78
C GLU A 219 -7.35 7.41 8.58
N ALA A 220 -8.20 6.95 7.68
CA ALA A 220 -7.84 6.45 6.36
C ALA A 220 -7.66 7.64 5.39
N SER A 221 -6.70 7.52 4.48
CA SER A 221 -6.39 8.54 3.49
C SER A 221 -5.69 7.93 2.29
N GLY A 222 -5.98 8.39 1.07
CA GLY A 222 -5.25 8.00 -0.13
C GLY A 222 -5.25 6.50 -0.36
N PHE A 223 -6.42 5.86 -0.28
CA PHE A 223 -6.63 4.41 -0.41
C PHE A 223 -6.06 3.55 0.74
N CYS A 224 -5.44 4.17 1.77
CA CYS A 224 -4.72 3.50 2.85
C CYS A 224 -5.51 3.56 4.16
N TYR A 225 -5.70 2.41 4.81
CA TYR A 225 -6.45 2.29 6.07
C TYR A 225 -5.54 2.04 7.27
N ILE A 226 -4.65 1.05 7.18
CA ILE A 226 -3.62 0.75 8.18
C ILE A 226 -2.24 1.09 7.60
N ASN A 227 -1.40 1.75 8.39
CA ASN A 227 -0.03 2.08 8.01
C ASN A 227 0.92 0.93 8.39
N ASP A 228 1.06 -0.03 7.49
CA ASP A 228 1.93 -1.20 7.69
C ASP A 228 3.41 -0.84 7.80
N ILE A 229 3.83 0.27 7.17
CA ILE A 229 5.21 0.74 7.22
C ILE A 229 5.55 1.21 8.63
N VAL A 230 4.70 2.04 9.25
CA VAL A 230 4.92 2.49 10.63
C VAL A 230 4.97 1.29 11.58
N LEU A 231 4.06 0.33 11.42
CA LEU A 231 4.03 -0.88 12.24
C LEU A 231 5.26 -1.77 12.04
N ALA A 232 5.76 -1.91 10.81
CA ALA A 232 7.00 -2.63 10.55
C ALA A 232 8.23 -1.89 11.12
N ILE A 233 8.27 -0.55 11.07
CA ILE A 233 9.34 0.25 11.67
C ILE A 233 9.33 0.13 13.20
N LEU A 234 8.16 0.05 13.83
CA LEU A 234 8.05 -0.16 15.28
C LEU A 234 8.54 -1.55 15.72
N GLU A 235 8.53 -2.52 14.81
CA GLU A 235 9.06 -3.85 15.07
C GLU A 235 10.60 -3.90 14.93
N LEU A 236 11.19 -3.13 14.01
CA LEU A 236 12.65 -3.03 13.79
C LEU A 236 13.41 -2.39 14.96
#